data_AF-A0A925UTJ9-F1
#
_entry.id   AF-A0A925UTJ9-F1
#
_cell.length_a   1.000
_cell.length_b   1.000
_cell.length_c   1.000
_cell.angle_alpha   90.00
_cell.angle_beta   90.00
_cell.angle_gamma   90.00
#
_symmetry.space_group_name_H-M   'P 1'
#
loop_
_entity.id
_entity.type
_entity.pdbx_description
1 polymer ?
#
loop_
_entity_poly.entity_id
_entity_poly.type
_entity_poly.pdbx_seq_one_letter_code
_entity_poly.pdbx_strand_id
1 'polypeptide(L)' 'MIIEIFVTVAIVIIASRILYKSIKKKSVGQCDCGGCSTHCPNYKK' A
#
# COMPACT_ATOMS: atom_id res chain seq x y z
N MET A 1 -1.86 29.51 -7.27
CA MET A 1 -2.41 28.62 -8.31
C MET A 1 -1.43 27.53 -8.73
N ILE A 2 -0.26 27.84 -9.34
CA ILE A 2 0.73 26.83 -9.76
C ILE A 2 1.24 25.95 -8.59
N ILE A 3 1.57 26.56 -7.44
CA ILE A 3 2.06 25.85 -6.25
C ILE A 3 1.02 24.83 -5.74
N GLU A 4 -0.26 25.20 -5.75
CA GLU A 4 -1.34 24.31 -5.28
C GLU A 4 -1.52 23.10 -6.18
N ILE A 5 -1.34 23.28 -7.49
CA ILE A 5 -1.34 22.17 -8.45
C ILE A 5 -0.18 21.20 -8.14
N PHE A 6 1.02 21.72 -7.88
CA PHE A 6 2.17 20.88 -7.52
C PHE A 6 1.95 20.10 -6.23
N VAL A 7 1.41 20.75 -5.18
CA VAL A 7 1.11 20.09 -3.90
C VAL A 7 0.06 19.00 -4.10
N THR A 8 -1.00 19.28 -4.85
CA THR A 8 -2.06 18.31 -5.12
C THR A 8 -1.52 17.09 -5.89
N VAL A 9 -0.73 17.32 -6.92
CA VAL A 9 -0.11 16.24 -7.71
C VAL A 9 0.83 15.39 -6.85
N ALA A 10 1.64 16.02 -5.97
CA ALA A 10 2.53 15.29 -5.08
C ALA A 10 1.76 14.35 -4.12
N ILE A 11 0.68 14.84 -3.52
CA ILE A 11 -0.16 14.03 -2.61
C ILE A 11 -0.78 12.85 -3.37
N VAL A 12 -1.32 13.08 -4.57
CA VAL A 12 -1.94 12.03 -5.39
C VAL A 12 -0.92 10.95 -5.79
N ILE A 13 0.31 11.35 -6.16
CA ILE A 13 1.38 10.40 -6.50
C ILE A 13 1.78 9.57 -5.28
N ILE A 14 1.95 10.20 -4.11
CA ILE A 14 2.33 9.48 -2.88
C ILE A 14 1.21 8.51 -2.46
N ALA A 15 -0.04 8.97 -2.45
CA ALA A 15 -1.19 8.15 -2.08
C ALA A 15 -1.37 6.95 -3.02
N SER A 16 -1.28 7.17 -4.34
CA SER A 16 -1.38 6.09 -5.33
C SER A 16 -0.22 5.09 -5.22
N ARG A 17 1.01 5.55 -4.94
CA ARG A 17 2.17 4.69 -4.68
C ARG A 17 1.99 3.83 -3.43
N ILE A 18 1.49 4.41 -2.34
CA ILE A 18 1.21 3.69 -1.08
C ILE A 18 0.10 2.67 -1.33
N LEU A 19 -1.00 3.08 -1.96
CA LEU A 19 -2.13 2.22 -2.29
C LEU A 19 -1.68 1.05 -3.18
N TYR A 20 -0.92 1.32 -4.25
CA TYR A 20 -0.40 0.29 -5.15
C TYR A 20 0.54 -0.66 -4.42
N LYS A 21 1.42 -0.16 -3.54
CA LYS A 21 2.31 -1.01 -2.73
C LYS A 21 1.54 -1.87 -1.74
N SER A 22 0.50 -1.32 -1.10
CA SER A 22 -0.38 -2.04 -0.17
C SER A 22 -1.24 -3.09 -0.88
N ILE A 23 -1.81 -2.75 -2.04
CA ILE A 23 -2.56 -3.70 -2.87
C ILE A 23 -1.64 -4.78 -3.40
N LYS A 24 -0.44 -4.44 -3.90
CA LYS A 24 0.53 -5.43 -4.38
C LYS A 24 1.00 -6.34 -3.25
N LYS A 25 1.24 -5.82 -2.04
CA LYS A 25 1.53 -6.65 -0.86
C LYS A 25 0.37 -7.59 -0.53
N LYS A 26 -0.87 -7.09 -0.53
CA LYS A 26 -2.07 -7.92 -0.30
C LYS A 26 -2.30 -8.96 -1.41
N SER A 27 -2.05 -8.63 -2.67
CA SER A 27 -2.29 -9.48 -3.84
C SER A 27 -1.19 -10.52 -4.07
N VAL A 28 0.06 -10.23 -3.68
CA VAL A 28 1.17 -11.21 -3.68
C VAL A 28 1.11 -12.11 -2.44
N GLY A 29 0.13 -11.90 -1.55
CA GLY A 29 0.01 -12.67 -0.31
C GLY A 29 1.13 -12.36 0.68
N GLN A 30 1.75 -11.18 0.63
CA GLN A 30 2.70 -10.74 1.65
C GLN A 30 1.92 -10.28 2.87
N CYS A 31 1.90 -11.14 3.89
CA CYS A 31 1.42 -10.84 5.22
C CYS A 31 2.19 -9.64 5.79
N ASP A 32 1.49 -8.74 6.47
CA ASP A 32 2.12 -7.61 7.19
C ASP A 32 2.85 -8.06 8.47
N CYS A 33 2.78 -9.35 8.79
CA CYS A 33 3.67 -9.98 9.76
C CYS A 33 5.02 -10.24 9.07
N GLY A 34 6.16 -10.14 9.76
CA GLY A 34 7.53 -10.34 9.21
C GLY A 34 7.85 -11.72 8.60
N GLY A 35 6.83 -12.49 8.24
CA GLY A 35 6.79 -13.74 7.51
C GLY A 35 5.32 -14.19 7.44
N CYS A 36 4.88 -14.81 6.34
CA CYS A 36 3.58 -15.48 6.28
C CYS A 36 3.64 -16.83 7.02
N SER A 37 3.79 -16.74 8.34
CA SER A 37 3.67 -17.90 9.22
C SER A 37 2.20 -18.12 9.56
N THR A 38 1.85 -19.35 9.92
CA THR A 38 0.48 -19.90 10.15
C THR A 38 -0.33 -19.18 11.26
N HIS A 39 0.21 -18.11 11.84
CA HIS A 39 -0.38 -17.29 12.89
C HIS A 39 -0.75 -15.87 12.43
N CYS A 40 -0.82 -15.59 11.12
CA CYS A 40 -1.29 -14.29 10.64
C CYS A 40 -2.83 -14.27 10.51
N PRO A 41 -3.52 -13.24 11.06
CA PRO A 41 -4.98 -13.15 11.09
C PRO A 41 -5.64 -12.95 9.72
N ASN A 42 -4.85 -12.88 8.64
CA ASN A 42 -5.31 -12.84 7.25
C ASN A 42 -4.93 -14.10 6.45
N TYR A 43 -4.44 -15.16 7.09
CA TYR A 43 -4.32 -16.47 6.44
C TYR A 43 -5.72 -17.08 6.35
N LYS A 44 -6.38 -16.84 5.22
CA LYS A 44 -7.58 -17.58 4.85
C LYS A 44 -7.13 -19.01 4.54
N LYS A 45 -7.66 -19.94 5.35
CA LYS A 45 -7.55 -21.39 5.18
C LYS A 45 -7.97 -21.82 3.78
#